data_AF-A0A0M2XWY0-F1
#
_entry.id   AF-A0A0M2XWY0-F1
#
_cell.length_a   1.000
_cell.length_b   1.000
_cell.length_c   1.000
_cell.angle_alpha   90.00
_cell.angle_beta   90.00
_cell.angle_gamma   90.00
#
_symmetry.space_group_name_H-M   'P 1'
#
loop_
_entity.id
_entity.type
_entity.pdbx_description
1 polymer ?
#
loop_
_entity_poly.entity_id
_entity_poly.type
_entity_poly.pdbx_seq_one_letter_code
_entity_poly.pdbx_strand_id
1 'polypeptide(L)' 'MELKEFLNNNPILVKSELAKQMYPNLSTNVARNKLQNKLGGVESGTGTQRILDSDLESAKNVLRELRNNINEFIEE' A
#
# COMPACT_ATOMS: atom_id res chain seq x y z
N MET A 1 -5.33 6.07 -12.27
CA MET A 1 -4.32 5.03 -12.08
C MET A 1 -4.74 4.19 -10.90
N GLU A 2 -4.76 2.87 -11.06
CA GLU A 2 -5.04 1.93 -9.96
C GLU A 2 -3.84 1.85 -8.99
N LEU A 3 -4.07 1.51 -7.72
CA LEU A 3 -2.98 1.36 -6.75
C LEU A 3 -1.95 0.31 -7.19
N LYS A 4 -2.41 -0.78 -7.80
CA LYS A 4 -1.54 -1.84 -8.34
C LYS A 4 -0.60 -1.32 -9.42
N GLU A 5 -1.15 -0.53 -10.34
CA GLU A 5 -0.41 0.06 -11.45
C GLU A 5 0.62 1.06 -10.93
N PHE A 6 0.22 1.94 -10.01
CA PHE A 6 1.12 2.87 -9.33
C PHE A 6 2.31 2.15 -8.66
N LEU A 7 2.03 1.10 -7.89
CA LEU A 7 3.07 0.33 -7.19
C LEU A 7 3.95 -0.52 -8.12
N ASN A 8 3.52 -0.79 -9.36
CA ASN A 8 4.34 -1.46 -10.36
C ASN A 8 5.25 -0.47 -11.09
N ASN A 9 4.76 0.75 -11.33
CA ASN A 9 5.53 1.81 -11.97
C ASN A 9 6.58 2.44 -11.03
N ASN A 10 6.46 2.22 -9.72
CA ASN A 10 7.33 2.81 -8.71
C ASN A 10 7.97 1.71 -7.82
N PRO A 11 8.91 0.91 -8.36
CA PRO A 11 9.52 -0.21 -7.63
C PRO A 11 10.40 0.21 -6.45
N ILE A 12 10.82 1.48 -6.41
CA ILE A 12 11.55 2.06 -5.27
C ILE A 12 10.72 2.11 -3.98
N LEU A 13 9.38 2.05 -4.10
CA LEU A 13 8.50 2.01 -2.94
C LEU A 13 8.55 0.64 -2.25
N VAL A 14 8.92 0.65 -0.97
CA VAL A 14 8.95 -0.55 -0.14
C VAL A 14 7.52 -0.98 0.20
N LYS A 15 6.96 -1.89 -0.59
CA LYS A 15 5.56 -2.36 -0.47
C LYS A 15 5.21 -2.93 0.91
N SER A 16 6.17 -3.53 1.62
CA SER A 16 5.96 -4.05 2.98
C SER A 16 5.76 -2.94 4.01
N GLU A 17 6.50 -1.83 3.87
CA GLU A 17 6.41 -0.70 4.78
C GLU A 17 5.12 0.08 4.53
N LEU A 18 4.79 0.33 3.25
CA LEU A 18 3.50 0.88 2.87
C LEU A 18 2.34 0.06 3.48
N ALA A 19 2.39 -1.27 3.32
CA ALA A 19 1.34 -2.13 3.87
C ALA A 19 1.26 -2.05 5.40
N LYS A 20 2.40 -1.98 6.09
CA LYS A 20 2.44 -1.87 7.56
C LYS A 20 1.79 -0.57 8.05
N GLN A 21 2.03 0.54 7.37
CA GLN A 21 1.43 1.82 7.71
C GLN A 21 -0.06 1.90 7.32
N MET A 22 -0.47 1.26 6.22
CA MET A 22 -1.89 1.12 5.86
C MET A 22 -2.68 0.28 6.88
N TYR A 23 -2.05 -0.76 7.45
CA TYR A 23 -2.68 -1.70 8.35
C TYR A 23 -1.92 -1.78 9.69
N PRO A 24 -1.95 -0.72 10.52
CA PRO A 24 -1.06 -0.57 11.67
C PRO A 24 -1.24 -1.69 12.71
N ASN A 25 -2.47 -2.19 12.85
CA ASN A 25 -2.84 -3.24 13.81
C ASN A 25 -2.39 -4.66 13.41
N LEU A 26 -1.77 -4.84 12.22
CA LEU A 26 -1.29 -6.14 11.74
C LEU A 26 0.24 -6.23 11.87
N SER A 27 0.79 -7.43 12.04
CA SER A 27 2.24 -7.63 11.90
C SER A 27 2.67 -7.34 10.45
N THR A 28 3.93 -6.94 10.24
CA THR A 28 4.44 -6.57 8.91
C THR A 28 4.21 -7.65 7.86
N ASN A 29 4.42 -8.92 8.20
CA ASN A 29 4.18 -10.04 7.30
C ASN A 29 2.70 -10.19 6.94
N VAL A 30 1.80 -10.04 7.91
CA VAL A 30 0.36 -10.15 7.69
C VAL A 30 -0.14 -8.96 6.86
N ALA A 31 0.34 -7.75 7.16
CA ALA A 31 0.01 -6.54 6.40
C ALA A 31 0.47 -6.65 4.94
N ARG A 32 1.72 -7.06 4.71
CA ARG A 32 2.29 -7.26 3.36
C ARG A 32 1.47 -8.29 2.56
N ASN A 33 1.19 -9.44 3.16
CA ASN A 33 0.39 -10.49 2.51
C ASN A 33 -1.03 -10.00 2.19
N LYS A 34 -1.66 -9.25 3.12
CA LYS A 34 -2.98 -8.66 2.90
C LYS A 34 -2.99 -7.71 1.71
N LEU A 35 -2.03 -6.79 1.62
CA LEU A 35 -1.91 -5.89 0.48
C LEU A 35 -1.67 -6.67 -0.82
N GLN A 36 -0.73 -7.61 -0.81
CA GLN A 36 -0.41 -8.44 -1.97
C GLN A 36 -1.63 -9.21 -2.49
N ASN A 37 -2.40 -9.83 -1.59
CA ASN A 37 -3.60 -10.60 -1.97
C ASN A 37 -4.69 -9.70 -2.55
N LYS A 38 -4.93 -8.52 -1.96
CA LYS A 38 -5.89 -7.53 -2.48
C LYS A 38 -5.50 -6.98 -3.84
N LEU A 39 -4.21 -6.70 -4.07
CA LEU A 39 -3.69 -6.28 -5.38
C LEU A 39 -3.74 -7.42 -6.40
N GLY A 40 -3.58 -8.66 -5.93
CA GLY A 40 -3.63 -9.87 -6.73
C GLY A 40 -5.03 -10.28 -7.14
N GLY A 41 -6.08 -9.79 -6.48
CA GLY A 41 -7.43 -10.30 -6.68
C GLY A 41 -7.57 -11.74 -6.19
N VAL A 42 -6.85 -12.11 -5.12
CA VAL A 42 -6.78 -13.51 -4.67
C VAL A 42 -8.14 -13.96 -4.13
N GLU A 43 -8.58 -15.15 -4.54
CA GLU A 43 -9.79 -15.78 -4.01
C GLU A 43 -9.56 -16.30 -2.58
N SER A 44 -10.53 -16.04 -1.69
CA SER A 44 -10.49 -16.45 -0.29
C SER A 44 -11.88 -16.89 0.13
N GLY A 45 -12.07 -18.20 0.30
CA GLY A 45 -13.40 -18.77 0.54
C GLY A 45 -14.30 -18.56 -0.68
N THR A 46 -15.44 -17.90 -0.49
CA THR A 46 -16.42 -17.63 -1.56
C THR A 46 -16.25 -16.25 -2.22
N GLY A 47 -15.23 -15.47 -1.87
CA GLY A 47 -15.07 -14.10 -2.35
C GLY A 47 -13.66 -13.74 -2.83
N THR A 48 -13.58 -12.75 -3.72
CA THR A 48 -12.33 -12.17 -4.21
C THR A 48 -11.86 -11.05 -3.30
N GLN A 49 -10.60 -11.10 -2.85
CA GLN A 49 -10.00 -9.98 -2.13
C GLN A 49 -9.69 -8.84 -3.10
N ARG A 50 -10.25 -7.65 -2.82
CA ARG A 50 -10.06 -6.44 -3.62
C ARG A 50 -9.61 -5.28 -2.77
N ILE A 51 -8.96 -4.30 -3.40
CA ILE A 51 -8.72 -2.98 -2.80
C ILE A 51 -10.08 -2.30 -2.61
N LEU A 52 -10.31 -1.82 -1.40
CA LEU A 52 -11.48 -1.03 -1.02
C LEU A 52 -11.10 0.44 -0.98
N ASP A 53 -12.10 1.32 -0.97
CA ASP A 53 -11.87 2.77 -0.87
C ASP A 53 -11.09 3.16 0.39
N SER A 54 -11.32 2.45 1.51
CA SER A 54 -10.55 2.66 2.74
C SER A 54 -9.08 2.29 2.60
N ASP A 55 -8.76 1.21 1.87
CA ASP A 55 -7.38 0.85 1.58
C ASP A 55 -6.72 1.92 0.70
N LEU A 56 -7.45 2.43 -0.28
CA LEU A 56 -6.95 3.47 -1.18
C LEU A 56 -6.68 4.78 -0.42
N GLU A 57 -7.56 5.18 0.50
CA GLU A 57 -7.36 6.39 1.30
C GLU A 57 -6.18 6.23 2.27
N SER A 58 -6.06 5.07 2.93
CA SER A 58 -4.89 4.75 3.75
C SER A 58 -3.60 4.81 2.95
N ALA A 59 -3.57 4.22 1.74
CA ALA A 59 -2.40 4.27 0.88
C ALA A 59 -2.03 5.71 0.49
N LYS A 60 -3.03 6.52 0.09
CA LYS A 60 -2.81 7.93 -0.25
C LYS A 60 -2.25 8.74 0.92
N ASN A 61 -2.72 8.50 2.13
CA ASN A 61 -2.21 9.20 3.32
C ASN A 61 -0.74 8.90 3.56
N VAL A 62 -0.35 7.61 3.54
CA VAL A 62 1.05 7.20 3.69
C VAL A 62 1.92 7.79 2.57
N LEU A 63 1.45 7.76 1.33
CA LEU A 63 2.19 8.31 0.19
C LEU A 63 2.33 9.84 0.24
N ARG A 64 1.34 10.56 0.79
CA ARG A 64 1.43 12.01 1.01
C ARG A 64 2.52 12.35 2.03
N GLU A 65 2.61 11.59 3.12
CA GLU A 65 3.66 11.74 4.12
C GLU A 65 5.04 11.47 3.51
N LEU A 66 5.19 10.35 2.79
CA LEU A 66 6.44 10.04 2.09
C LEU A 66 6.84 11.14 1.10
N ARG A 67 5.89 11.68 0.33
CA ARG A 67 6.15 12.80 -0.58
C ARG A 67 6.67 14.02 0.18
N ASN A 68 6.07 14.36 1.31
CA ASN A 68 6.51 15.52 2.09
C ASN A 68 7.94 15.32 2.60
N ASN A 69 8.28 14.14 3.13
CA ASN A 69 9.63 13.82 3.61
C ASN A 69 10.66 13.84 2.46
N ILE A 70 10.29 13.35 1.28
CA ILE A 70 11.15 13.42 0.09
C ILE A 70 11.39 14.87 -0.32
N ASN A 71 10.34 15.70 -0.35
CA ASN A 71 10.49 17.12 -0.70
C ASN A 71 11.39 17.84 0.31
N GLU A 72 11.17 17.61 1.62
CA GLU A 72 12.02 18.17 2.68
C GLU A 72 13.49 17.79 2.46
N PHE A 73 13.78 16.51 2.20
CA PHE A 73 15.15 16.05 1.94
C PHE A 73 15.77 16.59 0.63
N ILE A 74 14.96 16.91 -0.39
CA ILE A 74 15.47 17.45 -1.67
C ILE A 74 15.71 18.96 -1.58
N GLU A 75 14.91 19.67 -0.78
CA GLU A 75 14.99 21.12 -0.62
C GLU A 75 16.06 21.56 0.42
N GLU A 76 16.56 20.62 1.24
CA GLU A 76 17.77 20.75 2.09
C GLU A 76 19.07 20.89 1.28
#